data_AF-A0A0G0DKE7-F1
#
_entry.id   AF-A0A0G0DKE7-F1
#
_cell.length_a   1.000
_cell.length_b   1.000
_cell.length_c   1.000
_cell.angle_alpha   90.00
_cell.angle_beta   90.00
_cell.angle_gamma   90.00
#
_symmetry.space_group_name_H-M   'P 1'
#
loop_
_entity.id
_entity.type
_entity.pdbx_description
1 polymer ?
#
loop_
_entity_poly.entity_id
_entity_poly.type
_entity_poly.pdbx_seq_one_letter_code
_entity_poly.pdbx_strand_id
1 'polypeptide(L)'
;MKNKKGFTLVELLVVIAIIGILSSVAVVNLNSARDKAKRAAVLASLSGLGPAIQLCLDESTTANLFNVLLNDGSATAVDICSDADITTDWPKINQHGFNYDNSVIDANPTAGTWAYKAVADSTTLANINCTQAGCS
;
A
#
# COMPACT_ATOMS: atom_id res chain seq x y z
N MET A 1 -19.12 -43.91 -41.90
CA MET A 1 -19.84 -43.73 -40.61
C MET A 1 -18.86 -43.14 -39.62
N LYS A 2 -19.10 -41.93 -39.09
CA LYS A 2 -18.18 -41.28 -38.13
C LYS A 2 -18.45 -41.83 -36.73
N ASN A 3 -17.50 -42.59 -36.17
CA ASN A 3 -17.52 -43.01 -34.76
C ASN A 3 -17.43 -41.78 -33.86
N LYS A 4 -18.55 -41.39 -33.22
CA LYS A 4 -18.52 -40.40 -32.14
C LYS A 4 -18.19 -41.13 -30.83
N LYS A 5 -16.95 -41.00 -30.36
CA LYS A 5 -16.59 -41.43 -29.00
C LYS A 5 -17.21 -40.44 -28.00
N GLY A 6 -18.07 -40.93 -27.11
CA GLY A 6 -18.56 -40.17 -25.96
C GLY A 6 -17.54 -40.22 -24.82
N PHE A 7 -17.44 -39.15 -24.04
CA PHE A 7 -16.69 -39.12 -22.79
C PHE A 7 -17.35 -40.07 -21.77
N THR A 8 -16.55 -40.84 -21.05
CA THR A 8 -17.08 -41.68 -19.96
C THR A 8 -17.35 -40.84 -18.71
N LEU A 9 -18.37 -41.19 -17.93
CA LEU A 9 -18.67 -40.50 -16.66
C LEU A 9 -17.49 -40.57 -15.69
N VAL A 10 -16.73 -41.66 -15.72
CA VAL A 10 -15.55 -41.86 -14.87
C VAL A 10 -14.41 -40.91 -15.25
N GLU A 11 -14.17 -40.68 -16.54
CA GLU A 11 -13.19 -39.67 -16.99
C GLU A 11 -13.54 -38.27 -16.50
N LEU A 12 -14.82 -37.91 -16.52
CA LEU A 12 -15.23 -36.58 -16.06
C LEU A 12 -15.13 -36.45 -14.54
N LEU A 13 -15.43 -37.53 -13.80
CA LEU A 13 -15.36 -37.56 -12.35
C LEU A 13 -13.92 -37.46 -11.82
N VAL A 14 -12.96 -38.16 -12.44
CA VAL A 14 -11.55 -38.08 -11.99
C VAL A 14 -10.95 -36.70 -12.25
N VAL A 15 -11.35 -36.02 -13.32
CA VAL A 15 -10.86 -34.68 -13.66
C VAL A 15 -11.29 -33.64 -12.62
N ILE A 16 -12.56 -33.64 -12.23
CA ILE A 16 -13.04 -32.70 -11.19
C ILE A 16 -12.40 -32.99 -9.83
N ALA A 17 -12.09 -34.27 -9.53
CA ALA A 17 -11.40 -34.64 -8.31
C ALA A 17 -9.97 -34.07 -8.28
N ILE A 18 -9.22 -34.18 -9.37
CA ILE A 18 -7.85 -33.64 -9.47
C ILE A 18 -7.87 -32.11 -9.46
N ILE A 19 -8.78 -31.45 -10.20
CA ILE A 19 -8.93 -29.98 -10.18
C ILE A 19 -9.26 -29.49 -8.78
N GLY A 20 -10.12 -30.21 -8.03
CA GLY A 20 -10.44 -29.89 -6.65
C GLY A 20 -9.19 -29.83 -5.75
N ILE A 21 -8.34 -30.85 -5.82
CA ILE A 21 -7.09 -30.91 -5.04
C ILE A 21 -6.15 -29.75 -5.43
N LEU A 22 -5.91 -29.55 -6.72
CA LEU A 22 -5.00 -28.50 -7.20
C LEU A 22 -5.51 -27.08 -6.84
N SER A 23 -6.82 -26.85 -6.92
CA SER A 23 -7.43 -25.55 -6.60
C SER A 23 -7.24 -25.15 -5.14
N SER A 24 -7.31 -26.11 -4.21
CA SER A 24 -7.19 -25.83 -2.77
C SER A 24 -5.82 -25.24 -2.40
N VAL A 25 -4.74 -25.78 -2.96
CA VAL A 25 -3.37 -25.30 -2.73
C VAL A 25 -3.14 -23.95 -3.40
N ALA A 26 -3.72 -23.74 -4.59
CA ALA A 26 -3.58 -22.48 -5.33
C ALA A 26 -4.19 -21.27 -4.58
N VAL A 27 -5.32 -21.47 -3.89
CA VAL A 27 -6.01 -20.38 -3.16
C VAL A 27 -5.17 -19.86 -1.99
N VAL A 28 -4.54 -20.73 -1.20
CA VAL A 28 -3.71 -20.32 -0.06
C VAL A 28 -2.50 -19.50 -0.52
N ASN A 29 -1.85 -19.95 -1.61
CA ASN A 29 -0.72 -19.24 -2.20
C ASN A 29 -1.14 -17.88 -2.77
N LEU A 30 -2.32 -17.80 -3.38
CA LEU A 30 -2.85 -16.57 -3.96
C LEU A 30 -3.15 -15.50 -2.89
N ASN A 31 -3.68 -15.88 -1.73
CA ASN A 31 -3.93 -14.93 -0.65
C ASN A 31 -2.63 -14.27 -0.16
N SER A 32 -1.59 -15.07 0.07
CA SER A 32 -0.28 -14.54 0.47
C SER A 32 0.35 -13.65 -0.61
N ALA A 33 0.19 -14.01 -1.89
CA ALA A 33 0.68 -13.20 -3.00
C ALA A 33 -0.05 -11.85 -3.11
N ARG A 34 -1.37 -11.83 -2.88
CA ARG A 34 -2.18 -10.61 -2.88
C ARG A 34 -1.76 -9.65 -1.77
N ASP A 35 -1.49 -10.16 -0.57
CA ASP A 35 -1.06 -9.32 0.55
C ASP A 35 0.33 -8.71 0.31
N LYS A 36 1.26 -9.49 -0.26
CA LYS A 36 2.55 -8.95 -0.72
C LYS A 36 2.38 -7.87 -1.80
N ALA A 37 1.46 -8.07 -2.74
CA ALA A 37 1.18 -7.10 -3.80
C ALA A 37 0.59 -5.79 -3.25
N LYS A 38 -0.34 -5.86 -2.29
CA LYS A 38 -0.89 -4.67 -1.60
C LYS A 38 0.21 -3.88 -0.91
N ARG A 39 1.08 -4.56 -0.14
CA ARG A 39 2.21 -3.92 0.55
C ARG A 39 3.16 -3.26 -0.45
N ALA A 40 3.50 -3.94 -1.54
CA ALA A 40 4.38 -3.39 -2.58
C ALA A 40 3.79 -2.15 -3.25
N ALA A 41 2.48 -2.15 -3.52
CA ALA A 41 1.78 -0.99 -4.08
C ALA A 41 1.84 0.21 -3.15
N VAL A 42 1.52 0.03 -1.86
CA VAL A 42 1.60 1.08 -0.85
C VAL A 42 3.03 1.59 -0.70
N LEU A 43 4.00 0.67 -0.59
CA LEU A 43 5.42 1.02 -0.49
C LEU A 43 5.88 1.88 -1.67
N ALA A 44 5.50 1.52 -2.90
CA ALA A 44 5.84 2.28 -4.09
C ALA A 44 5.22 3.68 -4.09
N SER A 45 3.93 3.81 -3.74
CA SER A 45 3.25 5.11 -3.61
C SER A 45 3.91 5.99 -2.55
N LEU A 46 4.28 5.41 -1.41
CA LEU A 46 4.93 6.12 -0.32
C LEU A 46 6.36 6.55 -0.69
N SER A 47 7.15 5.66 -1.30
CA SER A 47 8.52 5.97 -1.74
C SER A 47 8.59 7.19 -2.66
N GLY A 48 7.54 7.44 -3.45
CA GLY A 48 7.43 8.61 -4.32
C GLY A 48 7.29 9.95 -3.60
N LEU A 49 6.90 9.96 -2.32
CA LEU A 49 6.73 11.19 -1.53
C LEU A 49 8.03 11.76 -0.98
N GLY A 50 9.04 10.92 -0.78
CA GLY A 50 10.31 11.34 -0.17
C GLY A 50 10.96 12.55 -0.87
N PRO A 51 11.09 12.56 -2.21
CA PRO A 51 11.62 13.71 -2.94
C PRO A 51 10.77 14.98 -2.80
N ALA A 52 9.44 14.85 -2.84
CA ALA A 52 8.53 15.99 -2.70
C ALA A 52 8.68 16.64 -1.32
N ILE A 53 8.75 15.82 -0.27
CA ILE A 53 8.97 16.25 1.12
C ILE A 53 10.36 16.88 1.31
N GLN A 54 11.39 16.36 0.64
CA GLN A 54 12.73 16.93 0.71
C GLN A 54 12.79 18.32 0.07
N LEU A 55 12.26 18.48 -1.15
CA LEU A 55 12.21 19.77 -1.85
C LEU A 55 11.46 20.82 -1.01
N CYS A 56 10.34 20.39 -0.43
CA CYS A 56 9.55 21.12 0.53
C CYS A 56 10.33 21.67 1.75
N LEU A 57 11.15 20.82 2.36
CA LEU A 57 11.96 21.18 3.52
C LEU A 57 13.13 22.11 3.14
N ASP A 58 13.67 21.95 1.94
CA ASP A 58 14.75 22.80 1.43
C ASP A 58 14.25 24.24 1.13
N GLU A 59 12.98 24.40 0.73
CA GLU A 59 12.38 25.71 0.40
C GLU A 59 11.69 26.41 1.60
N SER A 60 11.14 25.66 2.56
CA SER A 60 10.32 26.23 3.64
C SER A 60 11.12 26.72 4.84
N THR A 61 11.01 28.01 5.19
CA THR A 61 11.55 28.59 6.44
C THR A 61 10.72 28.25 7.69
N THR A 62 9.49 27.75 7.51
CA THR A 62 8.59 27.24 8.55
C THR A 62 7.96 25.95 8.05
N ALA A 63 8.59 24.79 8.24
CA ALA A 63 7.97 23.54 7.81
C ALA A 63 6.89 23.10 8.79
N ASN A 64 5.65 23.41 8.43
CA ASN A 64 4.51 22.64 8.85
C ASN A 64 4.23 21.61 7.74
N LEU A 65 4.83 20.42 7.84
CA LEU A 65 4.60 19.36 6.84
C LEU A 65 3.26 18.64 7.03
N PHE A 66 2.47 18.98 8.07
CA PHE A 66 1.16 18.37 8.26
C PHE A 66 0.26 19.10 9.26
N ASN A 67 -1.04 19.20 8.95
CA ASN A 67 -2.10 19.32 9.95
C ASN A 67 -2.97 18.05 9.89
N VAL A 68 -3.16 17.44 11.06
CA VAL A 68 -3.75 16.12 11.36
C VAL A 68 -5.03 15.79 10.56
N LEU A 69 -5.07 14.63 9.88
CA LEU A 69 -6.31 13.98 9.46
C LEU A 69 -6.86 13.09 10.59
N LEU A 70 -8.17 13.22 10.86
CA LEU A 70 -8.92 12.39 11.81
C LEU A 70 -9.35 11.06 11.16
N ASN A 71 -9.49 10.01 11.97
CA ASN A 71 -9.86 8.64 11.58
C ASN A 71 -11.26 8.47 10.94
N ASP A 72 -11.98 9.55 10.60
CA ASP A 72 -13.39 9.49 10.17
C ASP A 72 -13.60 9.63 8.64
N GLY A 73 -12.51 9.69 7.86
CA GLY A 73 -12.61 9.81 6.40
C GLY A 73 -12.92 11.22 5.90
N SER A 74 -12.97 12.21 6.79
CA SER A 74 -13.00 13.62 6.40
C SER A 74 -11.58 14.09 6.09
N ALA A 75 -11.17 13.94 4.83
CA ALA A 75 -9.96 14.58 4.34
C ALA A 75 -10.20 16.10 4.23
N THR A 76 -9.88 16.85 5.27
CA THR A 76 -9.42 18.23 5.07
C THR A 76 -7.90 18.18 5.08
N ALA A 77 -7.33 17.74 3.94
CA ALA A 77 -5.90 17.72 3.71
C ALA A 77 -5.33 19.13 3.87
N VAL A 78 -4.28 19.27 4.68
CA VAL A 78 -3.38 20.43 4.66
C VAL A 78 -1.99 19.91 5.03
N ASP A 79 -0.93 20.05 4.25
CA ASP A 79 -0.68 20.01 2.81
C ASP A 79 0.79 19.55 2.72
N ILE A 80 1.27 18.90 1.65
CA ILE A 80 2.68 18.42 1.63
C ILE A 80 3.67 19.60 1.65
N CYS A 81 3.27 20.80 1.22
CA CYS A 81 3.76 22.11 1.70
C CYS A 81 2.81 23.23 1.30
N SER A 82 2.12 23.89 2.24
CA SER A 82 1.07 24.87 1.91
C SER A 82 1.56 26.26 1.46
N ASP A 83 2.87 26.52 1.39
CA ASP A 83 3.47 27.79 0.94
C ASP A 83 4.55 27.60 -0.15
N ALA A 84 4.78 26.37 -0.63
CA ALA A 84 5.71 26.06 -1.73
C ALA A 84 4.94 25.85 -3.05
N ASP A 85 5.59 25.97 -4.21
CA ASP A 85 5.01 25.65 -5.53
C ASP A 85 4.66 24.13 -5.69
N ILE A 86 4.85 23.34 -4.64
CA ILE A 86 4.64 21.90 -4.57
C ILE A 86 3.25 21.62 -3.99
N THR A 87 2.29 21.30 -4.86
CA THR A 87 0.89 21.00 -4.52
C THR A 87 0.58 19.50 -4.61
N THR A 88 1.38 18.65 -3.96
CA THR A 88 1.12 17.20 -3.97
C THR A 88 0.30 16.76 -2.77
N ASP A 89 -0.75 15.98 -3.03
CA ASP A 89 -1.54 15.35 -1.97
C ASP A 89 -0.89 14.06 -1.47
N TRP A 90 -1.17 13.70 -0.22
CA TRP A 90 -0.86 12.37 0.30
C TRP A 90 -1.65 11.29 -0.47
N PRO A 91 -1.00 10.20 -0.93
CA PRO A 91 -1.65 9.15 -1.68
C PRO A 91 -2.64 8.39 -0.81
N LYS A 92 -3.74 7.95 -1.41
CA LYS A 92 -4.76 7.14 -0.73
C LYS A 92 -4.26 5.71 -0.58
N ILE A 93 -3.98 5.30 0.66
CA ILE A 93 -3.44 3.96 0.99
C ILE A 93 -4.47 3.03 1.65
N ASN A 94 -5.58 3.57 2.14
CA ASN A 94 -6.67 2.84 2.80
C ASN A 94 -7.32 1.76 1.92
N GLN A 95 -7.37 1.98 0.60
CA GLN A 95 -7.84 0.99 -0.37
C GLN A 95 -7.03 -0.32 -0.37
N HIS A 96 -5.83 -0.31 0.21
CA HIS A 96 -4.96 -1.47 0.34
C HIS A 96 -4.91 -2.04 1.78
N GLY A 97 -5.74 -1.53 2.69
CA GLY A 97 -5.78 -1.93 4.11
C GLY A 97 -4.65 -1.32 4.94
N PHE A 98 -4.22 -0.12 4.58
CA PHE A 98 -3.20 0.64 5.29
C PHE A 98 -3.70 2.04 5.61
N ASN A 99 -3.37 2.53 6.79
CA ASN A 99 -3.70 3.86 7.27
C ASN A 99 -2.42 4.59 7.69
N TYR A 100 -2.40 5.91 7.58
CA TYR A 100 -1.27 6.68 8.07
C TYR A 100 -1.23 6.67 9.61
N ASP A 101 -0.04 6.49 10.19
CA ASP A 101 0.20 6.64 11.61
C ASP A 101 0.53 8.11 11.93
N ASN A 102 -0.48 8.91 12.28
CA ASN A 102 -0.26 10.31 12.60
C ASN A 102 0.67 10.54 13.81
N SER A 103 0.98 9.51 14.60
CA SER A 103 1.92 9.62 15.71
C SER A 103 3.39 9.54 15.29
N VAL A 104 3.67 9.19 14.03
CA VAL A 104 5.02 8.95 13.49
C VAL A 104 5.26 9.78 12.21
N ILE A 105 4.43 10.80 11.97
CA ILE A 105 4.66 11.78 10.90
C ILE A 105 5.46 12.92 11.52
N ASP A 106 6.78 12.82 11.40
CA ASP A 106 7.72 13.78 11.97
C ASP A 106 8.47 14.48 10.85
N ALA A 107 8.56 15.81 10.96
CA ALA A 107 9.11 16.68 9.95
C ALA A 107 9.86 17.81 10.63
N ASN A 108 11.18 17.89 10.41
CA ASN A 108 12.00 18.93 11.01
C ASN A 108 12.72 19.74 9.91
N PRO A 109 12.28 20.98 9.64
CA PRO A 109 12.90 21.85 8.64
C PRO A 109 14.34 22.20 8.99
N THR A 110 14.60 22.47 10.26
CA THR A 110 15.91 22.91 10.74
C THR A 110 16.94 21.78 10.69
N ALA A 111 16.49 20.53 10.85
CA ALA A 111 17.34 19.35 10.74
C ALA A 111 17.33 18.71 9.34
N GLY A 112 16.44 19.13 8.43
CA GLY A 112 16.26 18.51 7.11
C GLY A 112 15.79 17.06 7.18
N THR A 113 15.20 16.63 8.30
CA THR A 113 14.80 15.23 8.54
C THR A 113 13.30 15.07 8.44
N TRP A 114 12.85 13.95 7.88
CA TRP A 114 11.45 13.57 7.85
C TRP A 114 11.27 12.07 8.05
N ALA A 115 10.12 11.71 8.62
CA ALA A 115 9.64 10.36 8.78
C ALA A 115 8.12 10.32 8.66
N TYR A 116 7.58 9.25 8.07
CA TYR A 116 6.16 8.93 8.09
C TYR A 116 5.95 7.43 8.06
N LYS A 117 4.80 6.97 8.54
CA LYS A 117 4.49 5.55 8.67
C LYS A 117 3.09 5.24 8.20
N ALA A 118 2.95 4.11 7.53
CA ALA A 118 1.69 3.47 7.24
C ALA A 118 1.54 2.21 8.11
N VAL A 119 0.46 2.15 8.87
CA VAL A 119 0.05 1.00 9.68
C VAL A 119 -0.90 0.14 8.87
N ALA A 120 -0.72 -1.16 8.90
CA ALA A 120 -1.70 -2.06 8.32
C ALA A 120 -2.90 -2.25 9.26
N ASP A 121 -4.10 -2.31 8.69
CA ASP A 121 -5.33 -2.64 9.42
C ASP A 121 -5.43 -4.13 9.78
N SER A 122 -4.59 -4.95 9.15
CA SER A 122 -4.52 -6.41 9.34
C SER A 122 -3.17 -6.82 9.91
N THR A 123 -3.17 -7.79 10.83
CA THR A 123 -1.94 -8.39 11.38
C THR A 123 -1.15 -9.21 10.34
N THR A 124 -1.73 -9.51 9.18
CA THR A 124 -1.06 -10.24 8.08
C THR A 124 -0.16 -9.34 7.23
N LEU A 125 -0.37 -8.03 7.30
CA LEU A 125 0.36 -7.04 6.53
C LEU A 125 1.35 -6.34 7.47
N ALA A 126 2.59 -6.17 7.03
CA ALA A 126 3.61 -5.47 7.80
C ALA A 126 3.50 -3.96 7.55
N ASN A 127 3.65 -3.17 8.61
CA ASN A 127 3.75 -1.71 8.57
C ASN A 127 4.89 -1.27 7.63
N ILE A 128 4.77 -0.06 7.12
CA ILE A 128 5.77 0.58 6.25
C ILE A 128 6.23 1.85 6.93
N ASN A 129 7.53 1.95 7.16
CA ASN A 129 8.16 3.14 7.74
C ASN A 129 9.02 3.78 6.67
N CYS A 130 8.85 5.08 6.46
CA CYS A 130 9.61 5.86 5.51
C CYS A 130 10.38 6.94 6.24
N THR A 131 11.65 7.09 5.89
CA THR A 131 12.55 8.12 6.39
C THR A 131 13.39 8.65 5.23
N GLN A 132 14.23 9.63 5.48
CA GLN A 132 15.20 10.13 4.50
C GLN A 132 16.12 9.04 3.91
N ALA A 133 16.36 7.93 4.63
CA ALA A 133 17.15 6.80 4.13
C ALA A 133 16.37 5.86 3.18
N GLY A 134 15.04 6.04 3.08
CA GLY A 134 14.15 5.21 2.27
C GLY A 134 12.97 4.65 3.07
N CYS A 135 12.17 3.85 2.37
CA CYS A 135 10.98 3.19 2.91
C CYS A 135 11.20 1.68 3.08
N SER A 136 10.80 1.14 4.24
CA SER A 136 10.90 -0.29 4.57
C SER A 136 9.65 -0.85 5.20
#